data_AF-A0A5B0ML14-F1
#
_entry.id   AF-A0A5B0ML14-F1
#
_cell.length_a   1.000
_cell.length_b   1.000
_cell.length_c   1.000
_cell.angle_alpha   90.00
_cell.angle_beta   90.00
_cell.angle_gamma   90.00
#
_symmetry.space_group_name_H-M   'P 1'
#
loop_
_entity.id
_entity.type
_entity.pdbx_description
1 polymer ?
#
loop_
_entity_poly.entity_id
_entity_poly.type
_entity_poly.pdbx_seq_one_letter_code
_entity_poly.pdbx_strand_id
1 'polypeptide(L)'
;MNLKQIESLAEAANLAHKNLADLLVLFQKAVNPHGFGPENRAEFSIRALRFSSHINSAKSLVLRYLVPLISDIDPSESLVYYTTWFNTWSNMFFGATMRFECI
;
A
#
# COMPACT_ATOMS: atom_id res chain seq x y z
N MET A 1 14.32 12.61 -11.97
CA MET A 1 12.96 12.12 -12.31
C MET A 1 12.51 12.85 -13.57
N ASN A 2 11.94 12.15 -14.56
CA ASN A 2 11.40 12.77 -15.79
C ASN A 2 9.85 12.79 -15.78
N LEU A 3 9.23 13.48 -16.74
CA LEU A 3 7.77 13.62 -16.82
C LEU A 3 7.04 12.27 -16.74
N LYS A 4 7.47 11.28 -17.53
CA LYS A 4 6.86 9.93 -17.53
C LYS A 4 6.92 9.27 -16.15
N GLN A 5 8.04 9.43 -15.44
CA GLN A 5 8.20 8.88 -14.09
C GLN A 5 7.29 9.60 -13.07
N ILE A 6 7.08 10.90 -13.23
CA ILE A 6 6.14 11.67 -12.39
C ILE A 6 4.71 11.22 -12.65
N GLU A 7 4.32 11.06 -13.92
CA GLU A 7 3.01 10.56 -14.32
C GLU A 7 2.76 9.15 -13.77
N SER A 8 3.73 8.24 -13.93
CA SER A 8 3.63 6.88 -13.38
C SER A 8 3.54 6.87 -11.84
N LEU A 9 4.28 7.75 -11.15
CA LEU A 9 4.17 7.87 -9.70
C LEU A 9 2.78 8.39 -9.29
N ALA A 10 2.29 9.44 -9.94
CA ALA A 10 0.98 10.00 -9.67
C ALA A 10 -0.14 8.98 -9.93
N GLU A 11 -0.05 8.23 -11.03
CA GLU A 11 -0.97 7.15 -11.35
C GLU A 11 -0.95 6.04 -10.28
N ALA A 12 0.23 5.54 -9.91
CA ALA A 12 0.38 4.52 -8.88
C ALA A 12 -0.17 4.99 -7.52
N ALA A 13 0.11 6.25 -7.14
CA ALA A 13 -0.40 6.84 -5.91
C ALA A 13 -1.94 6.96 -5.92
N ASN A 14 -2.52 7.42 -7.03
CA ASN A 14 -3.97 7.51 -7.20
C ASN A 14 -4.65 6.14 -7.16
N LEU A 15 -4.05 5.13 -7.78
CA LEU A 15 -4.56 3.75 -7.75
C LEU A 15 -4.46 3.14 -6.34
N ALA A 16 -3.36 3.39 -5.62
CA ALA A 16 -3.22 2.98 -4.23
C ALA A 16 -4.27 3.66 -3.33
N HIS A 17 -4.50 4.96 -3.49
CA HIS A 17 -5.52 5.69 -2.77
C HIS A 17 -6.92 5.11 -2.98
N LYS A 18 -7.30 4.85 -4.25
CA LYS A 18 -8.59 4.23 -4.58
C LYS A 18 -8.76 2.86 -3.93
N ASN A 19 -7.75 2.00 -4.02
CA ASN A 19 -7.81 0.67 -3.40
C ASN A 19 -7.92 0.76 -1.86
N LEU A 20 -7.25 1.73 -1.23
CA LEU A 20 -7.35 1.94 0.20
C LEU A 20 -8.75 2.42 0.61
N ALA A 21 -9.35 3.33 -0.18
CA ALA A 21 -10.73 3.77 0.04
C ALA A 21 -11.72 2.59 -0.08
N ASP A 22 -11.56 1.72 -1.08
CA ASP A 22 -12.37 0.51 -1.23
C ASP A 22 -12.20 -0.45 -0.03
N LEU A 23 -10.96 -0.64 0.43
CA LEU A 23 -10.67 -1.45 1.62
C LEU A 23 -11.31 -0.89 2.88
N LEU A 24 -11.31 0.44 3.06
CA LEU A 24 -11.97 1.10 4.19
C LEU A 24 -13.48 0.81 4.21
N VAL A 25 -14.14 0.82 3.05
CA VAL A 25 -15.57 0.44 2.96
C VAL A 25 -15.77 -1.02 3.37
N LEU A 26 -14.88 -1.93 2.96
CA LEU A 26 -14.96 -3.34 3.33
C LEU A 26 -14.70 -3.55 4.83
N PHE A 27 -13.76 -2.82 5.43
CA PHE A 27 -13.55 -2.83 6.88
C PHE A 27 -14.78 -2.33 7.63
N GLN A 28 -15.46 -1.29 7.15
CA GLN A 28 -16.71 -0.82 7.75
C GLN A 28 -17.82 -1.87 7.69
N LYS A 29 -17.92 -2.60 6.57
CA LYS A 29 -18.84 -3.75 6.47
C LYS A 29 -18.45 -4.87 7.43
N ALA A 30 -17.16 -5.09 7.66
CA ALA A 30 -16.64 -6.10 8.58
C ALA A 30 -17.01 -5.85 10.05
N VAL A 31 -17.25 -4.60 10.43
CA VAL A 31 -17.74 -4.24 11.78
C VAL A 31 -19.17 -4.76 12.01
N ASN A 32 -19.96 -4.97 10.95
CA ASN A 32 -21.29 -5.54 11.06
C ASN A 32 -21.21 -7.08 11.00
N PRO A 33 -21.67 -7.82 12.04
CA PRO A 33 -21.59 -9.28 12.11
C PRO A 33 -22.28 -10.01 10.94
N HIS A 34 -23.23 -9.37 10.26
CA HIS A 34 -23.91 -9.91 9.09
C HIS A 34 -23.41 -9.32 7.76
N GLY A 35 -22.52 -8.31 7.82
CA GLY A 35 -22.03 -7.56 6.67
C GLY A 35 -20.79 -8.15 6.02
N PHE A 36 -20.12 -9.12 6.64
CA PHE A 36 -18.87 -9.71 6.13
C PHE A 36 -19.03 -11.15 5.64
N GLY A 37 -19.93 -11.32 4.68
CA GLY A 37 -20.13 -12.60 4.00
C GLY A 37 -18.93 -13.01 3.13
N PRO A 38 -18.94 -14.25 2.59
CA PRO A 38 -17.88 -14.79 1.73
C PRO A 38 -17.51 -13.89 0.54
N GLU A 39 -18.50 -13.22 -0.05
CA GLU A 39 -18.32 -12.26 -1.15
C GLU A 39 -17.44 -11.06 -0.75
N ASN A 40 -17.69 -10.47 0.42
CA ASN A 40 -16.92 -9.33 0.91
C ASN A 40 -15.51 -9.75 1.33
N ARG A 41 -15.32 -11.00 1.83
CA ARG A 41 -14.00 -11.58 2.06
C ARG A 41 -13.19 -11.75 0.78
N ALA A 42 -13.80 -12.33 -0.26
CA ALA A 42 -13.14 -12.49 -1.56
C ALA A 42 -12.79 -11.13 -2.19
N GLU A 43 -13.70 -10.15 -2.12
CA GLU A 43 -13.41 -8.79 -2.59
C GLU A 43 -12.27 -8.17 -1.78
N PHE A 44 -12.27 -8.33 -0.46
CA PHE A 44 -11.22 -7.82 0.42
C PHE A 44 -9.84 -8.33 0.02
N SER A 45 -9.67 -9.64 -0.18
CA SER A 45 -8.40 -10.24 -0.59
C SER A 45 -7.91 -9.66 -1.93
N ILE A 46 -8.82 -9.53 -2.92
CA ILE A 46 -8.48 -8.95 -4.23
C ILE A 46 -8.03 -7.49 -4.08
N ARG A 47 -8.75 -6.69 -3.28
CA ARG A 47 -8.42 -5.26 -3.07
C ARG A 47 -7.11 -5.10 -2.29
N ALA A 48 -6.85 -5.94 -1.29
CA ALA A 48 -5.61 -5.94 -0.51
C ALA A 48 -4.40 -6.27 -1.38
N LEU A 49 -4.52 -7.28 -2.26
CA LEU A 49 -3.48 -7.63 -3.23
C LEU A 49 -3.21 -6.49 -4.22
N ARG A 50 -4.26 -5.88 -4.79
CA ARG A 50 -4.14 -4.73 -5.70
C ARG A 50 -3.49 -3.52 -5.02
N PHE A 51 -3.90 -3.21 -3.79
CA PHE A 51 -3.30 -2.14 -2.99
C PHE A 51 -1.81 -2.39 -2.79
N SER A 52 -1.43 -3.58 -2.34
CA SER A 52 -0.02 -3.96 -2.14
C SER A 52 0.81 -3.82 -3.43
N SER A 53 0.28 -4.27 -4.57
CA SER A 53 0.95 -4.15 -5.87
C SER A 53 1.20 -2.69 -6.28
N HIS A 54 0.19 -1.83 -6.19
CA HIS A 54 0.32 -0.41 -6.57
C HIS A 54 1.23 0.36 -5.62
N ILE A 55 1.15 0.08 -4.32
CA ILE A 55 2.04 0.66 -3.32
C ILE A 55 3.49 0.24 -3.56
N ASN A 56 3.76 -1.02 -3.88
CA ASN A 56 5.11 -1.48 -4.25
C ASN A 56 5.65 -0.81 -5.52
N SER A 57 4.78 -0.53 -6.50
CA SER A 57 5.17 0.20 -7.70
C SER A 57 5.55 1.65 -7.37
N ALA A 58 4.74 2.34 -6.55
CA ALA A 58 5.03 3.69 -6.09
C ALA A 58 6.31 3.75 -5.25
N LYS A 59 6.54 2.75 -4.38
CA LYS A 59 7.72 2.63 -3.51
C LYS A 59 9.02 2.83 -4.26
N SER A 60 9.19 2.11 -5.38
CA SER A 60 10.43 2.14 -6.15
C SER A 60 10.78 3.56 -6.61
N LEU A 61 9.77 4.31 -7.06
CA LEU A 61 9.93 5.70 -7.49
C LEU A 61 10.16 6.64 -6.30
N VAL A 62 9.44 6.46 -5.19
CA VAL A 62 9.60 7.25 -3.97
C VAL A 62 11.01 7.09 -3.39
N LEU A 63 11.48 5.85 -3.20
CA LEU A 63 12.81 5.56 -2.66
C LEU A 63 13.91 6.12 -3.55
N ARG A 64 13.74 6.06 -4.87
CA ARG A 64 14.77 6.50 -5.81
C ARG A 64 14.82 8.00 -6.00
N TYR A 65 13.67 8.69 -6.00
CA TYR A 65 13.59 10.08 -6.44
C TYR A 65 13.12 11.05 -5.37
N LEU A 66 12.37 10.61 -4.36
CA LEU A 66 11.83 11.51 -3.33
C LEU A 66 12.62 11.43 -2.02
N VAL A 67 13.00 10.22 -1.58
CA VAL A 67 13.76 10.04 -0.33
C VAL A 67 15.02 10.90 -0.29
N PRO A 68 15.85 11.00 -1.35
CA PRO A 68 17.03 11.87 -1.33
C PRO A 68 16.72 13.38 -1.22
N LEU A 69 15.48 13.79 -1.49
CA LEU A 69 15.05 15.20 -1.45
C LEU A 69 14.46 15.63 -0.10
N ILE A 70 13.95 14.67 0.68
CA ILE A 70 13.20 14.94 1.93
C ILE A 70 13.97 14.55 3.18
N SER A 71 15.17 13.99 3.03
CA SER A 71 15.89 13.41 4.15
C SER A 71 17.00 14.33 4.62
N ASP A 72 16.97 14.65 5.91
CA ASP A 72 18.01 15.44 6.60
C ASP A 72 19.23 14.61 7.03
N ILE A 73 19.18 13.29 6.79
CA ILE A 73 20.27 12.33 7.05
C ILE A 73 20.96 11.93 5.75
N ASP A 74 22.13 11.30 5.88
CA ASP A 74 22.92 10.84 4.74
C ASP A 74 22.04 10.05 3.74
N PRO A 75 22.17 10.27 2.41
CA PRO A 75 21.31 9.62 1.42
C PRO A 75 21.34 8.09 1.46
N SER A 76 22.48 7.49 1.84
CA SER A 76 22.60 6.04 1.94
C SER A 76 21.87 5.49 3.16
N GLU A 77 21.99 6.15 4.31
CA GLU A 77 21.25 5.81 5.54
C GLU A 77 19.75 6.04 5.36
N SER A 78 19.37 7.12 4.68
CA SER A 78 17.99 7.44 4.32
C SER A 78 17.34 6.33 3.51
N LEU A 79 18.02 5.87 2.45
CA LEU A 79 17.49 4.83 1.58
C LEU A 79 17.29 3.52 2.35
N VAL A 80 18.25 3.13 3.19
CA VAL A 80 18.14 1.93 4.04
C VAL A 80 16.98 2.06 5.03
N TYR A 81 16.88 3.20 5.71
CA TYR A 81 15.82 3.48 6.68
C TYR A 81 14.43 3.38 6.04
N TYR A 82 14.17 4.14 4.97
CA TYR A 82 12.85 4.18 4.33
C TYR A 82 12.51 2.86 3.63
N THR A 83 13.50 2.15 3.08
CA THR A 83 13.29 0.80 2.54
C THR A 83 12.83 -0.16 3.63
N THR A 84 13.50 -0.14 4.79
CA THR A 84 13.18 -1.00 5.93
C THR A 84 11.81 -0.67 6.50
N TRP A 85 11.53 0.61 6.74
CA TRP A 85 10.23 1.08 7.22
C TRP A 85 9.10 0.60 6.30
N PHE A 86 9.25 0.77 4.99
CA PHE A 86 8.24 0.39 4.03
C PHE A 86 8.04 -1.12 3.95
N ASN A 87 9.13 -1.90 3.98
CA ASN A 87 9.05 -3.37 4.02
C ASN A 87 8.30 -3.86 5.26
N THR A 88 8.64 -3.32 6.43
CA THR A 88 7.98 -3.66 7.69
C THR A 88 6.49 -3.35 7.64
N TRP A 89 6.13 -2.14 7.23
CA TRP A 89 4.72 -1.75 7.10
C TRP A 89 3.98 -2.63 6.09
N SER A 90 4.57 -2.92 4.93
CA SER A 90 3.93 -3.77 3.91
C SER A 90 3.71 -5.19 4.41
N ASN A 91 4.66 -5.76 5.16
CA ASN A 91 4.55 -7.08 5.76
C ASN A 91 3.48 -7.10 6.86
N MET A 92 3.42 -6.08 7.71
CA MET A 92 2.38 -5.94 8.73
C MET A 92 0.99 -5.81 8.10
N PHE A 93 0.85 -4.97 7.08
CA PHE A 93 -0.39 -4.80 6.34
C PHE A 93 -0.83 -6.13 5.71
N PHE A 94 0.05 -6.79 4.95
CA PHE A 94 -0.28 -8.06 4.31
C PHE A 94 -0.62 -9.16 5.32
N GLY A 95 0.14 -9.24 6.42
CA GLY A 95 -0.14 -10.18 7.51
C GLY A 95 -1.49 -9.92 8.18
N ALA A 96 -1.86 -8.66 8.39
CA ALA A 96 -3.16 -8.29 8.93
C ALA A 96 -4.28 -8.64 7.94
N THR A 97 -4.11 -8.37 6.64
CA THR A 97 -5.14 -8.64 5.64
C THR A 97 -5.31 -10.13 5.34
N MET A 98 -4.24 -10.93 5.32
CA MET A 98 -4.37 -12.38 5.10
C MET A 98 -5.06 -13.09 6.27
N ARG A 99 -4.95 -12.56 7.50
CA ARG A 99 -5.67 -13.13 8.66
C ARG A 99 -7.19 -12.93 8.58
N PHE A 100 -7.69 -11.97 7.79
CA PHE A 100 -9.12 -11.84 7.52
C PHE A 100 -9.68 -12.98 6.65
N GLU A 101 -8.84 -13.79 6.01
CA GLU A 101 -9.29 -15.00 5.28
C GLU A 101 -9.60 -16.17 6.22
N CYS A 102 -9.20 -16.12 7.50
CA CYS A 102 -9.31 -17.24 8.45
C CYS A 102 -10.40 -17.07 9.54
N ILE A 103 -11.20 -16.01 9.50
CA ILE A 103 -12.39 -15.79 10.36
C ILE A 103 -13.60 -15.74 9.43
#